data_AF-A0A7X8ED86-F1
#
_entry.id   AF-A0A7X8ED86-F1
#
_cell.length_a   1.000
_cell.length_b   1.000
_cell.length_c   1.000
_cell.angle_alpha   90.00
_cell.angle_beta   90.00
_cell.angle_gamma   90.00
#
_symmetry.space_group_name_H-M   'P 1'
#
loop_
_entity.id
_entity.type
_entity.pdbx_description
1 polymer ?
#
loop_
_entity_poly.entity_id
_entity_poly.type
_entity_poly.pdbx_seq_one_letter_code
_entity_poly.pdbx_strand_id
1 'polypeptide(L)'
;MADTFIDEMEELLTTMRKELLEKMSDDNSDFKSMVNAMGGKDSVDIAADDIAFKKMEAINKHEANRLRSIDNALSRIHNGKYGLCLKCQKKIPEERLRAIPYSVLCVDCKLAEEKPGRR
;
A
#
# COMPACT_ATOMS: atom_id res chain seq x y z
N MET A 1 -25.65 -3.85 13.32
CA MET A 1 -24.27 -3.31 13.44
C MET A 1 -23.77 -3.15 12.03
N ALA A 2 -23.07 -2.07 11.71
CA ALA A 2 -22.18 -2.03 10.53
C ALA A 2 -22.74 -1.61 9.16
N ASP A 3 -23.55 -0.54 9.08
CA ASP A 3 -23.55 0.30 7.85
C ASP A 3 -22.69 1.54 8.09
N THR A 4 -22.93 2.29 9.17
CA THR A 4 -22.16 3.52 9.50
C THR A 4 -20.65 3.31 9.58
N PHE A 5 -20.19 2.20 10.16
CA PHE A 5 -18.75 1.90 10.23
C PHE A 5 -18.17 1.55 8.85
N ILE A 6 -18.94 0.89 7.99
CA ILE A 6 -18.49 0.55 6.65
C ILE A 6 -18.39 1.82 5.80
N ASP A 7 -19.39 2.70 5.92
CA ASP A 7 -19.41 4.01 5.25
C ASP A 7 -18.20 4.88 5.68
N GLU A 8 -17.94 4.97 6.99
CA GLU A 8 -16.75 5.65 7.53
C GLU A 8 -15.45 5.09 6.95
N MET A 9 -15.34 3.77 6.83
CA MET A 9 -14.16 3.11 6.27
C MET A 9 -14.05 3.30 4.75
N GLU A 10 -15.18 3.35 4.03
CA GLU A 10 -15.21 3.61 2.60
C GLU A 10 -14.73 5.03 2.27
N GLU A 11 -15.21 6.03 3.00
CA GLU A 11 -14.76 7.42 2.86
C GLU A 11 -13.25 7.55 3.17
N LEU A 12 -12.80 6.90 4.24
CA LEU A 12 -11.39 6.88 4.63
C LEU A 12 -10.52 6.23 3.55
N LEU A 13 -10.91 5.05 3.05
CA LEU A 13 -10.18 4.33 2.00
C LEU A 13 -10.14 5.13 0.69
N THR A 14 -11.24 5.80 0.33
CA THR A 14 -11.31 6.65 -0.86
C THR A 14 -10.40 7.86 -0.74
N THR A 15 -10.35 8.49 0.43
CA THR A 15 -9.43 9.59 0.72
C THR A 15 -7.99 9.13 0.62
N MET A 16 -7.64 8.02 1.27
CA MET A 16 -6.30 7.43 1.22
C MET A 16 -5.89 7.04 -0.20
N ARG A 17 -6.82 6.52 -1.02
CA ARG A 17 -6.61 6.19 -2.43
C ARG A 17 -6.22 7.44 -3.22
N LYS A 18 -6.96 8.53 -3.04
CA LYS A 18 -6.72 9.80 -3.73
C LYS A 18 -5.35 10.37 -3.35
N GLU A 19 -5.04 10.42 -2.06
CA GLU A 19 -3.74 10.90 -1.57
C GLU A 19 -2.57 10.08 -2.11
N LEU A 20 -2.71 8.75 -2.19
CA LEU A 20 -1.67 7.88 -2.76
C LEU A 20 -1.48 8.13 -4.26
N LEU A 21 -2.56 8.32 -5.01
CA LEU A 21 -2.49 8.58 -6.45
C LEU A 21 -1.82 9.92 -6.76
N GLU A 22 -2.13 10.95 -5.96
CA GLU A 22 -1.48 12.27 -6.10
C GLU A 22 0.02 12.15 -5.83
N LYS A 23 0.42 11.51 -4.71
CA LYS A 23 1.84 11.28 -4.39
C LYS A 23 2.59 10.51 -5.47
N MET A 24 2.02 9.40 -5.95
CA MET A 24 2.64 8.60 -7.01
C MET A 24 2.77 9.37 -8.34
N SER A 25 1.86 10.30 -8.63
CA SER A 25 1.94 11.17 -9.81
C SER A 25 3.07 12.18 -9.67
N ASP A 26 3.16 12.82 -8.51
CA ASP A 26 4.19 13.81 -8.20
C ASP A 26 5.59 13.16 -8.23
N ASP A 27 5.77 12.04 -7.53
CA ASP A 27 7.03 11.29 -7.48
C ASP A 27 7.52 10.87 -8.87
N ASN A 28 6.60 10.49 -9.76
CA ASN A 28 6.94 10.10 -11.12
C ASN A 28 7.37 11.30 -11.99
N SER A 29 6.79 12.48 -11.76
CA SER A 29 7.17 13.71 -12.46
C SER A 29 8.54 14.23 -12.02
N ASP A 30 8.84 14.15 -10.72
CA ASP A 30 10.14 14.48 -10.14
C ASP A 30 11.21 13.51 -10.62
N PHE A 31 10.87 12.22 -10.67
CA PHE A 31 11.74 11.17 -11.21
C PHE A 31 12.11 11.43 -12.68
N LYS A 32 11.12 11.72 -13.53
CA LYS A 32 11.36 12.02 -14.95
C LYS A 32 12.26 13.24 -15.14
N SER A 33 12.10 14.26 -14.29
CA SER A 33 12.91 15.47 -14.31
C SER A 33 14.36 15.20 -13.88
N MET A 34 14.54 14.40 -12.83
CA MET A 34 15.85 13.97 -12.33
C MET A 34 16.61 13.14 -13.37
N VAL A 35 15.96 12.15 -14.01
CA VAL A 35 16.55 11.33 -15.06
C VAL A 35 17.01 12.17 -16.26
N ASN A 36 16.20 13.15 -16.68
CA ASN A 36 16.57 14.05 -17.76
C ASN A 36 17.80 14.91 -17.41
N ALA A 37 17.95 15.32 -16.15
CA ALA A 37 19.11 16.08 -15.69
C ALA A 37 20.39 15.23 -15.54
N MET A 38 20.26 13.89 -15.46
CA MET A 38 21.36 12.93 -15.26
C MET A 38 22.11 12.57 -16.54
N GLY A 39 21.62 12.96 -17.73
CA GLY A 39 22.20 12.64 -19.04
C GLY A 39 23.60 13.21 -19.34
N GLY A 40 24.35 13.68 -18.33
CA GLY A 40 25.68 14.29 -18.49
C GLY A 40 26.60 14.19 -17.26
N LYS A 41 26.63 13.06 -16.54
CA LYS A 41 27.47 12.87 -15.33
C LYS A 41 28.54 11.77 -15.44
N ASP A 42 29.62 11.92 -14.68
CA ASP A 42 30.82 11.08 -14.65
C ASP A 42 30.63 9.74 -13.89
N SER A 43 31.50 8.76 -14.15
CA SER A 43 31.39 7.37 -13.68
C SER A 43 31.26 7.14 -12.16
N VAL A 44 31.66 8.09 -11.31
CA VAL A 44 31.55 8.00 -9.84
C VAL A 44 30.12 8.32 -9.36
N ASP A 45 29.41 9.18 -10.08
CA ASP A 45 28.01 9.53 -9.77
C ASP A 45 27.06 8.37 -10.09
N ILE A 46 27.40 7.54 -11.09
CA ILE A 46 26.58 6.41 -11.56
C ILE A 46 26.25 5.40 -10.45
N ALA A 47 27.20 5.12 -9.55
CA ALA A 47 27.00 4.13 -8.48
C ALA A 47 26.08 4.65 -7.35
N ALA A 48 26.18 5.94 -7.01
CA ALA A 48 25.30 6.56 -6.03
C ALA A 48 23.87 6.71 -6.60
N ASP A 49 23.77 7.04 -7.88
CA ASP A 49 22.51 7.17 -8.60
C ASP A 49 21.79 5.81 -8.75
N ASP A 50 22.51 4.70 -8.98
CA ASP A 50 21.91 3.34 -9.04
C ASP A 50 21.28 2.90 -7.71
N ILE A 51 21.93 3.22 -6.57
CA ILE A 51 21.36 2.94 -5.24
C ILE A 51 20.09 3.77 -5.01
N ALA A 52 20.13 5.06 -5.39
CA ALA A 52 18.97 5.95 -5.30
C ALA A 52 17.81 5.45 -6.17
N PHE A 53 18.10 5.03 -7.41
CA PHE A 53 17.13 4.48 -8.35
C PHE A 53 16.45 3.22 -7.80
N LYS A 54 17.23 2.24 -7.31
CA LYS A 54 16.68 1.01 -6.72
C LYS A 54 15.81 1.28 -5.50
N LYS A 55 16.21 2.25 -4.68
CA LYS A 55 15.42 2.67 -3.51
C LYS A 55 14.09 3.28 -3.93
N MET A 56 14.08 4.17 -4.92
CA MET A 56 12.85 4.74 -5.49
C MET A 56 11.94 3.67 -6.11
N GLU A 57 12.51 2.73 -6.87
CA GLU A 57 11.74 1.63 -7.45
C GLU A 57 11.05 0.78 -6.36
N ALA A 58 11.78 0.48 -5.28
CA ALA A 58 11.21 -0.24 -4.14
C ALA A 58 10.05 0.54 -3.49
N ILE A 59 10.22 1.86 -3.28
CA ILE A 59 9.16 2.73 -2.75
C ILE A 59 7.93 2.71 -3.66
N ASN A 60 8.11 2.95 -4.96
CA ASN A 60 7.03 2.93 -5.95
C ASN A 60 6.29 1.59 -5.96
N LYS A 61 7.01 0.48 -5.85
CA LYS A 61 6.41 -0.85 -5.76
C LYS A 61 5.62 -1.05 -4.46
N HIS A 62 6.12 -0.56 -3.33
CA HIS A 62 5.41 -0.60 -2.06
C HIS A 62 4.12 0.22 -2.10
N GLU A 63 4.16 1.41 -2.69
CA GLU A 63 2.99 2.28 -2.85
C GLU A 63 1.96 1.68 -3.81
N ALA A 64 2.39 1.14 -4.95
CA ALA A 64 1.52 0.43 -5.88
C ALA A 64 0.81 -0.76 -5.22
N ASN A 65 1.52 -1.52 -4.37
CA ASN A 65 0.93 -2.62 -3.61
C ASN A 65 -0.08 -2.12 -2.56
N ARG A 66 0.20 -0.99 -1.92
CA ARG A 66 -0.71 -0.35 -0.98
C ARG A 66 -1.98 0.12 -1.68
N LEU A 67 -1.85 0.78 -2.83
CA LEU A 67 -2.98 1.20 -3.66
C LEU A 67 -3.86 0.01 -4.05
N ARG A 68 -3.27 -1.09 -4.55
CA ARG A 68 -4.00 -2.33 -4.84
C ARG A 68 -4.72 -2.88 -3.61
N SER A 69 -4.13 -2.77 -2.43
CA SER A 69 -4.75 -3.23 -1.17
C SER A 69 -5.97 -2.38 -0.81
N ILE A 70 -5.90 -1.07 -1.04
CA ILE A 70 -7.02 -0.13 -0.84
C ILE A 70 -8.14 -0.42 -1.84
N ASP A 71 -7.82 -0.56 -3.14
CA ASP A 71 -8.81 -0.89 -4.17
C ASP A 71 -9.52 -2.22 -3.88
N ASN A 72 -8.76 -3.22 -3.42
CA ASN A 72 -9.33 -4.49 -2.99
C ASN A 72 -10.24 -4.34 -1.77
N ALA A 73 -9.88 -3.50 -0.80
CA ALA A 73 -10.70 -3.24 0.37
C ALA A 73 -12.04 -2.57 -0.02
N LEU A 74 -12.01 -1.55 -0.88
CA LEU A 74 -13.20 -0.91 -1.44
C LEU A 74 -14.08 -1.90 -2.20
N SER A 75 -13.49 -2.73 -3.07
CA SER A 75 -14.23 -3.79 -3.77
C SER A 75 -14.91 -4.75 -2.79
N ARG A 76 -14.28 -5.06 -1.66
CA ARG A 76 -14.86 -5.93 -0.64
C ARG A 76 -15.97 -5.27 0.15
N ILE A 77 -15.92 -3.95 0.34
CA ILE A 77 -17.02 -3.17 0.90
C ILE A 77 -18.25 -3.30 0.00
N HIS A 78 -18.12 -3.02 -1.30
CA HIS A 78 -19.23 -3.16 -2.25
C HIS A 78 -19.79 -4.59 -2.36
N ASN A 79 -18.94 -5.60 -2.17
CA ASN A 79 -19.34 -7.00 -2.18
C ASN A 79 -19.88 -7.52 -0.82
N GLY A 80 -19.94 -6.68 0.22
CA GLY A 80 -20.38 -7.08 1.57
C GLY A 80 -19.43 -8.08 2.27
N LYS A 81 -18.17 -8.18 1.83
CA LYS A 81 -17.14 -9.09 2.36
C LYS A 81 -16.03 -8.36 3.12
N TYR A 82 -16.24 -7.08 3.44
CA TYR A 82 -15.30 -6.29 4.22
C TYR A 82 -15.19 -6.80 5.67
N GLY A 83 -14.00 -6.67 6.25
CA GLY A 83 -13.75 -7.16 7.61
C GLY A 83 -13.67 -8.67 7.78
N LEU A 84 -13.49 -9.46 6.72
CA LEU A 84 -13.21 -10.90 6.80
C LEU A 84 -11.74 -11.21 6.46
N CYS A 85 -11.10 -12.11 7.19
CA CYS A 85 -9.74 -12.54 6.88
C CYS A 85 -9.72 -13.41 5.61
N LEU A 86 -8.86 -13.11 4.63
CA LEU A 86 -8.74 -13.94 3.41
C LEU A 86 -8.22 -15.35 3.69
N LYS A 87 -7.43 -15.54 4.75
CA LYS A 87 -6.79 -16.83 5.06
C LYS A 87 -7.66 -17.76 5.91
N CYS A 88 -8.30 -17.23 6.95
CA CYS A 88 -9.08 -18.04 7.89
C CYS A 88 -10.59 -17.73 7.88
N GLN A 89 -11.04 -16.77 7.07
CA GLN A 89 -12.44 -16.33 6.96
C GLN A 89 -13.07 -15.82 8.26
N LYS A 90 -12.29 -15.66 9.34
CA LYS A 90 -12.75 -15.05 10.59
C LYS A 90 -12.89 -13.54 10.44
N LYS A 91 -13.76 -12.94 11.25
CA LYS A 91 -13.90 -11.49 11.35
C LYS A 91 -12.58 -10.85 11.79
N ILE A 92 -12.20 -9.76 11.11
CA ILE A 92 -11.08 -8.91 11.49
C ILE A 92 -11.59 -7.95 12.57
N PRO A 93 -10.88 -7.81 13.70
CA PRO A 93 -11.28 -6.88 14.75
C PRO A 93 -11.42 -5.44 14.23
N GLU A 94 -12.47 -4.72 14.64
CA GLU A 94 -12.70 -3.33 14.20
C GLU A 94 -11.52 -2.42 14.57
N GLU A 95 -10.90 -2.61 15.74
CA GLU A 95 -9.70 -1.87 16.16
C GLU A 95 -8.57 -1.96 15.13
N ARG A 96 -8.41 -3.14 14.51
CA ARG A 96 -7.41 -3.34 13.45
C ARG A 96 -7.80 -2.66 12.16
N LEU A 97 -9.08 -2.66 11.80
CA LEU A 97 -9.58 -1.96 10.60
C LEU A 97 -9.52 -0.44 10.79
N ARG A 98 -9.75 0.07 12.01
CA ARG A 98 -9.56 1.49 12.32
C ARG A 98 -8.09 1.91 12.20
N ALA A 99 -7.15 1.05 12.60
CA ALA A 99 -5.72 1.32 12.45
C ALA A 99 -5.23 1.12 11.00
N ILE A 100 -5.71 0.08 10.32
CA ILE A 100 -5.32 -0.33 8.97
C ILE A 100 -6.57 -0.77 8.20
N PRO A 101 -7.29 0.15 7.54
CA PRO A 101 -8.59 -0.14 6.91
C PRO A 101 -8.46 -1.05 5.69
N TYR A 102 -7.30 -1.04 5.02
CA TYR A 102 -7.03 -1.93 3.88
C TYR A 102 -6.50 -3.32 4.30
N SER A 103 -6.60 -3.70 5.59
CA SER A 103 -6.10 -4.98 6.07
C SER A 103 -6.95 -6.15 5.57
N VAL A 104 -6.31 -7.11 4.90
CA VAL A 104 -6.98 -8.32 4.36
C VAL A 104 -6.84 -9.55 5.26
N LEU A 105 -6.01 -9.49 6.29
CA LEU A 105 -5.70 -10.59 7.21
C LEU A 105 -5.97 -10.19 8.67
N CYS A 106 -6.46 -11.14 9.47
CA CYS A 106 -6.52 -10.97 10.92
C CYS A 106 -5.12 -10.96 11.55
N VAL A 107 -5.03 -10.52 12.81
CA VAL A 107 -3.77 -10.45 13.58
C VAL A 107 -3.04 -11.79 13.57
N ASP A 108 -3.73 -12.88 13.89
CA ASP A 108 -3.14 -14.23 13.94
C ASP A 108 -2.55 -14.67 12.60
N CYS A 109 -3.28 -14.41 11.50
CA CYS A 109 -2.83 -14.78 10.17
C CYS A 109 -1.65 -13.94 9.70
N LYS A 110 -1.61 -12.65 10.09
CA LYS A 110 -0.50 -11.76 9.78
C LYS A 110 0.77 -12.17 10.55
N LEU A 111 0.63 -12.45 11.85
CA LEU A 111 1.74 -12.96 12.68
C LEU A 111 2.30 -14.28 12.15
N ALA A 112 1.45 -15.14 11.60
CA ALA A 112 1.88 -16.39 10.98
C ALA A 112 2.65 -16.19 9.65
N GLU A 113 2.43 -15.09 8.92
CA GLU A 113 3.25 -14.75 7.74
C GLU A 113 4.58 -14.12 8.11
N GLU A 114 4.60 -13.27 9.14
CA GLU A 114 5.80 -12.56 9.60
C GLU A 114 6.79 -13.45 10.36
N LYS A 115 6.36 -14.65 10.73
CA LYS A 115 7.26 -15.74 11.14
C LYS A 115 7.54 -16.63 9.92
N PRO A 116 8.41 -16.23 8.97
CA PRO A 116 9.01 -17.23 8.11
C PRO A 116 9.76 -18.15 9.07
N GLY A 117 9.48 -19.45 8.98
CA GLY A 117 10.13 -20.43 9.83
C GLY A 117 11.63 -20.18 9.85
N ARG A 118 12.17 -19.85 11.02
CA ARG A 118 13.59 -20.06 11.28
C ARG A 118 13.81 -21.57 11.16
N ARG A 119 14.19 -22.02 9.97
CA ARG A 119 14.73 -23.35 9.71
C ARG A 119 15.95 -23.17 8.85
#